data_AF-A0A3D0Y182-F1
#
_entry.id   AF-A0A3D0Y182-F1
#
_cell.length_a   1.000
_cell.length_b   1.000
_cell.length_c   1.000
_cell.angle_alpha   90.00
_cell.angle_beta   90.00
_cell.angle_gamma   90.00
#
_symmetry.space_group_name_H-M   'P 1'
#
loop_
_entity.id
_entity.type
_entity.pdbx_description
1 polymer ?
#
loop_
_entity_poly.entity_id
_entity_poly.type
_entity_poly.pdbx_seq_one_letter_code
_entity_poly.pdbx_strand_id
1 'polypeptide(L)'
;MNEHEVKSKRRRRGPRIVRLLLQLVTAGALFFRDKIQTDFATIAAQSRLFLGIAMLSFGILLFQSDKYCDGNPSTYAACTRPSTYYYYPWWAILLVVLGSFSIVLWFLRKHN
;
A
#
# COMPACT_ATOMS: atom_id res chain seq x y z
N MET A 1 32.24 -15.99 60.58
CA MET A 1 31.85 -16.25 59.17
C MET A 1 31.59 -14.89 58.53
N ASN A 2 32.50 -14.44 57.67
CA ASN A 2 32.78 -13.01 57.46
C ASN A 2 31.83 -12.33 56.45
N GLU A 3 31.09 -11.31 56.92
CA GLU A 3 30.18 -10.47 56.11
C GLU A 3 30.86 -9.74 54.93
N HIS A 4 32.19 -9.58 54.98
CA HIS A 4 32.97 -8.92 53.94
C HIS A 4 33.05 -9.72 52.63
N GLU A 5 32.98 -11.06 52.66
CA GLU A 5 32.97 -11.86 51.41
C GLU A 5 31.65 -11.75 50.66
N VAL A 6 30.53 -11.61 51.38
CA VAL A 6 29.18 -11.54 50.79
C VAL A 6 29.01 -10.23 50.01
N LYS A 7 29.54 -9.12 50.51
CA LYS A 7 29.49 -7.80 49.82
C LYS A 7 30.33 -7.76 48.54
N SER A 8 31.49 -8.42 48.53
CA SER A 8 32.39 -8.48 47.36
C SER A 8 31.77 -9.25 46.18
N LYS A 9 31.13 -10.39 46.44
CA LYS A 9 30.47 -11.21 45.39
C LYS A 9 29.24 -10.53 44.78
N ARG A 10 28.48 -9.74 45.56
CA ARG A 10 27.33 -8.95 45.04
C ARG A 10 27.77 -7.87 44.05
N ARG A 11 28.89 -7.19 44.32
CA ARG A 11 29.39 -6.07 43.50
C ARG A 11 29.90 -6.52 42.11
N ARG A 12 30.40 -7.75 41.98
CA ARG A 12 30.90 -8.30 40.69
C ARG A 12 29.80 -8.90 39.78
N ARG A 13 28.61 -9.22 40.30
CA ARG A 13 27.49 -9.78 39.49
C ARG A 13 26.65 -8.72 38.76
N GLY A 14 26.56 -7.50 39.30
CA GLY A 14 25.81 -6.39 38.71
C GLY A 14 26.12 -6.08 37.24
N PRO A 15 27.41 -5.92 36.82
CA PRO A 15 27.72 -5.51 35.46
C PRO A 15 27.48 -6.60 34.40
N ARG A 16 27.48 -7.89 34.79
CA ARG A 16 27.19 -9.00 33.86
C ARG A 16 25.71 -9.05 33.51
N ILE A 17 24.83 -8.89 34.50
CA ILE A 17 23.37 -8.92 34.29
C ILE A 17 22.95 -7.71 33.44
N VAL A 18 23.51 -6.53 33.70
CA VAL A 18 23.24 -5.32 32.91
C VAL A 18 23.71 -5.49 31.45
N ARG A 19 24.89 -6.08 31.22
CA ARG A 19 25.35 -6.39 29.85
C ARG A 19 24.45 -7.40 29.14
N LEU A 20 23.98 -8.43 29.85
CA LEU A 20 23.13 -9.47 29.27
C LEU A 20 21.76 -8.92 28.88
N LEU A 21 21.18 -8.06 29.74
CA LEU A 21 19.95 -7.32 29.43
C LEU A 21 20.12 -6.37 28.24
N LEU A 22 21.23 -5.63 28.20
CA LEU A 22 21.52 -4.74 27.08
C LEU A 22 21.65 -5.51 25.77
N GLN A 23 22.32 -6.68 25.77
CA GLN A 23 22.43 -7.57 24.61
C GLN A 23 21.09 -8.15 24.17
N LEU A 24 20.22 -8.50 25.12
CA LEU A 24 18.86 -8.99 24.84
C LEU A 24 17.99 -7.90 24.21
N VAL A 25 18.08 -6.67 24.72
CA VAL A 25 17.33 -5.53 24.18
C VAL A 25 17.84 -5.15 22.79
N THR A 26 19.16 -5.13 22.57
CA THR A 26 19.72 -4.82 21.24
C THR A 26 19.45 -5.92 20.23
N ALA A 27 19.55 -7.19 20.63
CA ALA A 27 19.16 -8.31 19.77
C ALA A 27 17.66 -8.24 19.44
N GLY A 28 16.80 -8.00 20.43
CA GLY A 28 15.36 -7.82 20.22
C GLY A 28 15.04 -6.66 19.28
N ALA A 29 15.74 -5.52 19.41
CA ALA A 29 15.57 -4.37 18.53
C ALA A 29 16.01 -4.66 17.08
N LEU A 30 17.10 -5.42 16.89
CA LEU A 30 17.56 -5.84 15.56
C LEU A 30 16.54 -6.80 14.90
N PHE A 31 16.08 -7.82 15.64
CA PHE A 31 15.04 -8.73 15.15
C PHE A 31 13.75 -7.99 14.78
N PHE A 32 13.34 -7.03 15.60
CA PHE A 32 12.14 -6.23 15.33
C PHE A 32 12.31 -5.36 14.08
N ARG A 33 13.49 -4.76 13.89
CA ARG A 33 13.82 -4.00 12.69
C ARG A 33 13.77 -4.86 11.44
N ASP A 34 14.40 -6.04 11.47
CA ASP A 34 14.43 -6.96 10.33
C ASP A 34 13.02 -7.44 9.98
N LYS A 35 12.21 -7.76 11.00
CA LYS A 35 10.82 -8.19 10.80
C LYS A 35 9.94 -7.08 10.21
N ILE A 36 10.08 -5.86 10.70
CA ILE A 36 9.38 -4.69 10.13
C ILE A 36 9.79 -4.51 8.67
N GLN A 37 11.07 -4.63 8.33
CA GLN A 37 11.53 -4.46 6.95
C GLN A 37 10.94 -5.51 6.01
N THR A 38 10.89 -6.77 6.45
CA THR A 38 10.25 -7.85 5.66
C THR A 38 8.75 -7.65 5.50
N ASP A 39 8.07 -7.23 6.57
CA ASP A 39 6.63 -7.00 6.53
C ASP A 39 6.30 -5.77 5.65
N PHE A 40 7.09 -4.70 5.71
CA PHE A 40 6.92 -3.55 4.80
C PHE A 40 7.17 -3.91 3.34
N ALA A 41 8.17 -4.74 3.05
CA ALA A 41 8.46 -5.16 1.67
C ALA A 41 7.30 -5.96 1.07
N THR A 42 6.67 -6.83 1.86
CA THR A 42 5.50 -7.61 1.42
C THR A 42 4.26 -6.73 1.27
N ILE A 43 4.00 -5.82 2.21
CA ILE A 43 2.89 -4.85 2.13
C ILE A 43 3.06 -3.95 0.90
N ALA A 44 4.26 -3.43 0.64
CA ALA A 44 4.54 -2.61 -0.53
C ALA A 44 4.41 -3.38 -1.85
N ALA A 45 4.68 -4.68 -1.85
CA ALA A 45 4.43 -5.53 -3.02
C ALA A 45 2.93 -5.73 -3.27
N GLN A 46 2.14 -5.92 -2.20
CA GLN A 46 0.68 -6.09 -2.30
C GLN A 46 -0.06 -4.78 -2.60
N SER A 47 0.42 -3.64 -2.09
CA SER A 47 -0.22 -2.33 -2.30
C SER A 47 -0.28 -1.94 -3.78
N ARG A 48 0.68 -2.37 -4.60
CA ARG A 48 0.66 -2.16 -6.06
C ARG A 48 -0.51 -2.85 -6.75
N LEU A 49 -0.90 -4.04 -6.28
CA LEU A 49 -2.09 -4.73 -6.80
C LEU A 49 -3.35 -3.94 -6.43
N PHE A 50 -3.48 -3.54 -5.17
CA PHE A 50 -4.63 -2.74 -4.72
C PHE A 50 -4.76 -1.43 -5.50
N LEU A 51 -3.64 -0.76 -5.76
CA LEU A 51 -3.62 0.45 -6.58
C LEU A 51 -4.08 0.18 -8.02
N GLY A 52 -3.60 -0.90 -8.65
CA GLY A 52 -4.02 -1.30 -9.99
C GLY A 52 -5.51 -1.64 -10.08
N ILE A 53 -6.02 -2.39 -9.11
CA ILE A 53 -7.46 -2.72 -9.02
C ILE A 53 -8.29 -1.46 -8.80
N ALA A 54 -7.86 -0.55 -7.92
CA ALA A 54 -8.55 0.70 -7.66
C ALA A 54 -8.62 1.59 -8.92
N MET A 55 -7.51 1.75 -9.64
CA MET A 55 -7.48 2.52 -10.89
C MET A 55 -8.38 1.91 -11.97
N LEU A 56 -8.35 0.58 -12.12
CA LEU A 56 -9.18 -0.12 -13.09
C LEU A 56 -10.67 0.01 -12.73
N SER A 57 -11.02 -0.18 -11.46
CA SER A 57 -12.40 -0.07 -10.98
C SER A 57 -12.93 1.35 -11.16
N PHE A 58 -12.13 2.35 -10.78
CA PHE A 58 -12.49 3.74 -10.95
C PHE A 58 -12.64 4.09 -12.44
N GLY A 59 -11.71 3.69 -13.30
CA GLY A 59 -11.79 3.95 -14.73
C GLY A 59 -13.02 3.34 -15.41
N ILE A 60 -13.41 2.12 -15.04
CA ILE A 60 -14.61 1.44 -15.59
C ILE A 60 -15.90 2.12 -15.12
N LEU A 61 -15.94 2.57 -13.86
CA LEU A 61 -17.15 3.18 -13.31
C LEU A 61 -17.37 4.62 -13.78
N LEU A 62 -16.43 5.19 -14.52
CA LEU A 62 -16.41 6.61 -14.85
C LEU A 62 -16.92 6.96 -16.24
N PHE A 63 -17.97 6.27 -16.67
CA PHE A 63 -18.66 6.64 -17.89
C PHE A 63 -19.34 8.00 -17.70
N GLN A 64 -19.22 8.88 -18.71
CA GLN A 64 -19.92 10.15 -18.75
C GLN A 64 -21.09 10.06 -19.72
N SER A 65 -22.13 10.84 -19.45
CA SER A 65 -23.28 10.97 -20.33
C SER A 65 -23.42 12.42 -20.75
N ASP A 66 -23.20 12.70 -22.03
CA ASP A 66 -23.48 13.99 -22.62
C ASP A 66 -24.79 13.98 -23.42
N LYS A 67 -25.27 15.19 -23.68
CA LYS A 67 -26.59 15.44 -24.26
C LYS A 67 -26.40 15.96 -25.67
N TYR A 68 -27.03 15.29 -26.62
CA TYR A 68 -26.93 15.64 -28.03
C TYR A 68 -28.32 15.86 -28.61
N CYS A 69 -28.41 16.87 -29.48
CA CYS A 69 -29.60 17.20 -30.23
C CYS A 69 -29.21 17.46 -31.68
N ASP A 70 -29.85 16.73 -32.59
CA ASP A 70 -29.54 16.74 -34.03
C ASP A 70 -28.03 16.61 -34.35
N GLY A 71 -27.32 15.82 -33.55
CA GLY A 71 -25.88 15.55 -33.73
C GLY A 71 -24.93 16.58 -33.12
N ASN A 72 -25.43 17.64 -32.48
CA ASN A 72 -24.60 18.66 -31.81
C ASN A 72 -24.83 18.66 -30.28
N PRO A 73 -23.79 18.87 -29.45
CA PRO A 73 -23.97 18.99 -28.00
C PRO A 73 -24.78 20.26 -27.67
N SER A 74 -25.86 20.11 -26.90
CA SER A 74 -26.72 21.24 -26.51
C SER A 74 -27.49 20.99 -25.20
N THR A 75 -28.19 22.01 -24.72
CA THR A 75 -28.97 21.97 -23.47
C THR A 75 -30.40 21.46 -23.73
N TYR A 76 -31.00 20.75 -22.76
CA TYR A 76 -32.34 20.14 -22.90
C TYR A 76 -33.44 21.12 -23.35
N ALA A 77 -33.35 22.39 -22.95
CA ALA A 77 -34.34 23.40 -23.30
C ALA A 77 -34.31 23.79 -24.80
N ALA A 78 -33.20 23.51 -25.49
CA ALA A 78 -33.02 23.81 -26.91
C ALA A 78 -33.42 22.64 -27.83
N CYS A 79 -33.86 21.51 -27.28
CA CYS A 79 -34.02 20.27 -28.03
C CYS A 79 -35.47 19.83 -28.18
N THR A 80 -35.90 19.63 -29.42
CA THR A 80 -37.18 18.99 -29.76
C THR A 80 -37.14 17.47 -29.52
N ARG A 81 -35.98 16.81 -29.68
CA ARG A 81 -35.77 15.40 -29.35
C ARG A 81 -34.39 15.19 -28.70
N PRO A 82 -34.28 15.15 -27.37
CA PRO A 82 -33.01 14.91 -26.70
C PRO A 82 -32.56 13.45 -26.85
N SER A 83 -31.28 13.25 -27.15
CA SER A 83 -30.62 11.94 -27.14
C SER A 83 -29.46 11.93 -26.14
N THR A 84 -29.30 10.83 -25.41
CA THR A 84 -28.19 10.64 -24.46
C THR A 84 -27.06 9.87 -25.14
N TYR A 85 -25.85 10.42 -25.08
CA TYR A 85 -24.65 9.76 -25.59
C TYR A 85 -23.74 9.40 -24.43
N TYR A 86 -23.45 8.10 -24.29
CA TYR A 86 -22.53 7.58 -23.28
C TYR A 86 -21.15 7.45 -23.89
N TYR A 87 -20.15 8.02 -23.23
CA TYR A 87 -18.77 7.90 -23.65
C TYR A 87 -17.83 7.77 -22.46
N TYR A 88 -16.67 7.17 -22.72
CA TYR A 88 -15.58 7.17 -21.78
C TYR A 88 -14.69 8.37 -22.05
N PRO A 89 -14.48 9.26 -21.06
CA PRO A 89 -13.50 10.31 -21.23
C PRO A 89 -12.11 9.68 -21.38
N TRP A 90 -11.25 10.30 -22.19
CA TRP A 90 -9.93 9.75 -22.55
C TRP A 90 -9.07 9.37 -21.33
N TRP A 91 -9.19 10.11 -20.24
CA TRP A 91 -8.45 9.86 -19.01
C TRP A 91 -8.98 8.63 -18.24
N ALA A 92 -10.27 8.33 -18.33
CA ALA A 92 -10.82 7.09 -17.76
C ALA A 92 -10.26 5.87 -18.50
N ILE A 93 -10.13 5.96 -19.84
CA ILE A 93 -9.47 4.92 -20.64
C ILE A 93 -8.03 4.72 -20.17
N LEU A 94 -7.27 5.80 -19.95
CA LEU A 94 -5.91 5.71 -19.41
C LEU A 94 -5.85 5.02 -18.04
N LEU A 95 -6.80 5.32 -17.14
CA LEU A 95 -6.86 4.65 -15.84
C LEU A 95 -7.11 3.15 -15.96
N VAL A 96 -7.98 2.72 -16.87
CA VAL A 96 -8.22 1.30 -17.15
C VAL A 96 -6.96 0.63 -17.71
N VAL A 97 -6.28 1.27 -18.66
CA VAL A 97 -5.04 0.73 -19.26
C VAL A 97 -3.92 0.64 -18.23
N LEU A 98 -3.67 1.70 -17.45
CA LEU A 98 -2.63 1.70 -16.41
C LEU A 98 -2.94 0.73 -15.26
N GLY A 99 -4.22 0.64 -14.87
CA GLY A 99 -4.68 -0.30 -13.85
C GLY A 99 -4.49 -1.75 -14.28
N SER A 100 -4.94 -2.11 -15.47
CA SER A 100 -4.74 -3.45 -16.04
C SER A 100 -3.26 -3.80 -16.18
N PHE A 101 -2.44 -2.88 -16.69
CA PHE A 101 -0.99 -3.09 -16.82
C PHE A 101 -0.33 -3.31 -15.45
N SER A 102 -0.70 -2.55 -14.43
CA SER A 102 -0.19 -2.72 -13.07
C SER A 102 -0.54 -4.09 -12.48
N ILE A 103 -1.75 -4.60 -12.72
CA ILE A 103 -2.19 -5.93 -12.28
C ILE A 103 -1.37 -7.02 -13.00
N VAL A 104 -1.19 -6.90 -14.32
CA VAL A 104 -0.39 -7.85 -15.10
C VAL A 104 1.07 -7.85 -14.64
N LEU A 105 1.68 -6.69 -14.43
CA LEU A 105 3.05 -6.59 -13.91
C LEU A 105 3.19 -7.22 -12.53
N TRP A 106 2.20 -7.03 -11.65
CA TRP A 106 2.19 -7.70 -10.35
C TRP A 106 2.09 -9.21 -10.50
N PHE A 107 1.22 -9.69 -11.39
CA PHE A 107 1.04 -11.12 -11.65
C PHE A 107 2.33 -11.76 -12.17
N LEU A 108 2.98 -11.14 -13.16
CA LEU A 108 4.25 -11.59 -13.70
C LEU A 108 5.37 -11.60 -12.64
N ARG A 109 5.45 -10.56 -11.80
CA ARG A 109 6.44 -10.51 -10.70
C ARG A 109 6.20 -11.56 -9.62
N LYS A 110 4.95 -11.98 -9.40
CA LYS A 110 4.63 -13.03 -8.41
C LYS A 110 4.97 -14.44 -8.91
N HIS A 111 4.90 -14.64 -10.23
CA HIS A 111 5.10 -15.95 -10.87
C HIS A 111 6.52 -16.21 -11.38
N ASN A 112 7.35 -15.17 -11.51
CA ASN A 112 8.80 -15.27 -11.69
C ASN A 112 9.51 -15.30 -10.33
#